data_AF-A0A1K1KLI8-F1
#
_entry.id   AF-A0A1K1KLI8-F1
#
_cell.length_a   1.000
_cell.length_b   1.000
_cell.length_c   1.000
_cell.angle_alpha   90.00
_cell.angle_beta   90.00
_cell.angle_gamma   90.00
#
_symmetry.space_group_name_H-M   'P 1'
#
loop_
_entity.id
_entity.type
_entity.pdbx_description
1 polymer ?
#
loop_
_entity_poly.entity_id
_entity_poly.type
_entity_poly.pdbx_seq_one_letter_code
_entity_poly.pdbx_strand_id
1 'polypeptide(L)'
;MKVGLRTPSLKRSIKARTTGKLKRQVKSAVNPLYGKKGMGFIKNPEKSVKNAIYHRTTFGVGDLVKTSTGSHKKKTQTKSAGSTDSSSKNIAISIGVGILIIAAVIAYWKAALIIAAVIALIAFFAKKK
;
A
#
# COMPACT_ATOMS: atom_id res chain seq x y z
N MET A 1 1.30 34.18 5.00
CA MET A 1 2.17 33.15 4.38
C MET A 1 3.33 32.87 5.32
N LYS A 2 3.91 31.66 5.31
CA LYS A 2 5.14 31.36 6.08
C LYS A 2 6.34 31.41 5.13
N VAL A 3 7.43 32.01 5.58
CA VAL A 3 8.72 32.02 4.88
C VAL A 3 9.72 31.24 5.74
N GLY A 4 10.59 30.43 5.12
CA GLY A 4 11.64 29.69 5.83
C GLY A 4 11.43 28.18 5.96
N LEU A 5 11.98 27.58 7.02
CA LEU A 5 12.04 26.13 7.19
C LEU A 5 10.66 25.50 7.47
N ARG A 6 10.31 24.48 6.68
CA ARG A 6 9.14 23.63 6.94
C ARG A 6 9.45 22.69 8.09
N THR A 7 8.51 22.56 9.02
CA THR A 7 8.64 21.67 10.16
C THR A 7 8.59 20.20 9.71
N PRO A 8 9.68 19.42 9.86
CA PRO A 8 9.64 17.99 9.59
C PRO A 8 8.79 17.27 10.63
N SER A 9 8.12 16.19 10.24
CA SER A 9 7.38 15.34 11.17
C SER A 9 7.58 13.86 10.85
N LEU A 10 8.25 13.14 11.76
CA LEU A 10 8.63 11.74 11.60
C LEU A 10 7.40 10.83 11.41
N LYS A 11 6.39 10.99 12.28
CA LYS A 11 5.14 10.22 12.20
C LYS A 11 4.43 10.38 10.85
N ARG A 12 4.35 11.61 10.32
CA ARG A 12 3.71 11.85 9.02
C ARG A 12 4.54 11.29 7.87
N SER A 13 5.88 11.38 7.96
CA SER A 13 6.78 10.81 6.96
C SER A 13 6.62 9.28 6.86
N ILE A 14 6.67 8.58 7.98
CA ILE A 14 6.50 7.11 8.02
C ILE A 14 5.12 6.71 7.50
N LYS A 15 4.05 7.37 7.98
CA LYS A 15 2.67 7.08 7.55
C LYS A 15 2.44 7.34 6.06
N ALA A 16 3.10 8.36 5.49
CA ALA A 16 3.03 8.66 4.07
C ALA A 16 3.71 7.58 3.21
N ARG A 17 4.74 6.92 3.75
CA ARG A 17 5.49 5.85 3.07
C ARG A 17 4.82 4.48 3.18
N THR A 18 4.11 4.20 4.28
CA THR A 18 3.43 2.92 4.54
C THR A 18 1.94 3.00 4.20
N THR A 19 1.06 3.11 5.18
CA THR A 19 -0.40 3.01 5.05
C THR A 19 -0.98 4.04 4.07
N GLY A 20 -0.45 5.26 4.08
CA GLY A 20 -0.90 6.32 3.18
C GLY A 20 -0.59 6.02 1.70
N LYS A 21 0.53 5.33 1.43
CA LYS A 21 0.90 4.90 0.08
C LYS A 21 -0.09 3.88 -0.45
N LEU A 22 -0.41 2.86 0.34
CA LEU A 22 -1.37 1.82 -0.02
C LEU A 22 -2.76 2.42 -0.30
N LYS A 23 -3.27 3.29 0.58
CA LYS A 23 -4.57 3.96 0.35
C LYS A 23 -4.60 4.79 -0.93
N ARG A 24 -3.49 5.42 -1.32
CA ARG A 24 -3.41 6.19 -2.56
C ARG A 24 -3.41 5.30 -3.80
N GLN A 25 -2.73 4.15 -3.75
CA GLN A 25 -2.70 3.18 -4.85
C GLN A 25 -4.09 2.61 -5.15
N VAL A 26 -4.83 2.23 -4.10
CA VAL A 26 -6.21 1.76 -4.26
C VAL A 26 -7.09 2.86 -4.87
N LYS A 27 -6.98 4.10 -4.39
CA LYS A 27 -7.75 5.23 -4.94
C LYS A 27 -7.39 5.55 -6.39
N SER A 28 -6.12 5.43 -6.78
CA SER A 28 -5.70 5.60 -8.17
C SER A 28 -6.14 4.47 -9.09
N ALA A 29 -6.30 3.25 -8.56
CA ALA A 29 -6.80 2.12 -9.35
C ALA A 29 -8.29 2.25 -9.65
N VAL A 30 -9.07 2.78 -8.70
CA VAL A 30 -10.52 2.94 -8.85
C VAL A 30 -10.91 4.21 -9.61
N ASN A 31 -10.16 5.31 -9.44
CA ASN A 31 -10.46 6.57 -10.10
C ASN A 31 -9.34 6.97 -11.08
N PRO A 32 -9.59 6.93 -12.40
CA PRO A 32 -8.58 7.22 -13.43
C PRO A 32 -8.09 8.68 -13.40
N LEU A 33 -8.87 9.60 -12.83
CA LEU A 33 -8.53 11.02 -12.67
C LEU A 33 -7.79 11.30 -11.35
N TYR A 34 -7.66 10.33 -10.43
CA TYR A 34 -6.99 10.56 -9.14
C TYR A 34 -5.46 10.64 -9.30
N GLY A 35 -4.85 11.69 -8.76
CA GLY A 35 -3.39 11.86 -8.75
C GLY A 35 -2.77 12.25 -10.10
N LYS A 36 -3.57 12.52 -11.14
CA LYS A 36 -3.08 13.04 -12.42
C LYS A 36 -2.59 14.49 -12.29
N LYS A 37 -1.61 14.85 -13.12
CA LYS A 37 -1.05 16.22 -13.14
C LYS A 37 -2.14 17.22 -13.54
N GLY A 38 -2.19 18.38 -12.87
CA GLY A 38 -3.18 19.43 -13.14
C GLY A 38 -4.52 19.29 -12.40
N MET A 39 -4.90 18.09 -11.96
CA MET A 39 -6.19 17.84 -11.29
C MET A 39 -6.37 18.62 -9.98
N GLY A 40 -5.28 19.05 -9.33
CA GLY A 40 -5.34 19.90 -8.14
C GLY A 40 -5.91 21.29 -8.41
N PHE A 41 -5.60 21.87 -9.58
CA PHE A 41 -6.09 23.18 -9.98
C PHE A 41 -7.57 23.12 -10.40
N ILE A 42 -7.93 22.08 -11.17
CA ILE A 42 -9.32 21.83 -11.57
C ILE A 42 -10.21 21.60 -10.33
N LYS A 43 -9.74 20.81 -9.37
CA LYS A 43 -10.53 20.50 -8.16
C LYS A 43 -10.62 21.68 -7.20
N ASN A 44 -9.52 22.37 -6.93
CA ASN A 44 -9.44 23.46 -5.95
C ASN A 44 -8.37 24.50 -6.37
N PRO A 45 -8.72 25.50 -7.19
CA PRO A 45 -7.75 26.45 -7.75
C PRO A 45 -7.09 27.30 -6.67
N GLU A 46 -7.87 27.84 -5.73
CA GLU A 46 -7.36 28.67 -4.62
C GLU A 46 -6.31 27.95 -3.77
N LYS A 47 -6.58 26.69 -3.40
CA LYS A 47 -5.65 25.86 -2.63
C LYS A 47 -4.40 25.53 -3.43
N SER A 48 -4.54 25.29 -4.74
CA SER A 48 -3.42 25.03 -5.63
C SER A 48 -2.46 26.22 -5.67
N VAL A 49 -2.98 27.44 -5.82
CA VAL A 49 -2.18 28.68 -5.84
C VAL A 49 -1.50 28.90 -4.48
N LYS A 50 -2.24 28.82 -3.36
CA LYS A 50 -1.67 28.99 -2.02
C LYS A 50 -0.56 27.98 -1.73
N ASN A 51 -0.75 26.72 -2.11
CA ASN A 51 0.25 25.67 -1.91
C ASN A 51 1.47 25.86 -2.81
N ALA A 52 1.28 26.36 -4.04
CA ALA A 52 2.38 26.71 -4.93
C ALA A 52 3.26 27.81 -4.32
N ILE A 53 2.65 28.90 -3.83
CA ILE A 53 3.41 29.99 -3.20
C ILE A 53 4.10 29.49 -1.93
N TYR A 54 3.40 28.73 -1.07
CA TYR A 54 4.01 28.10 0.12
C TYR A 54 5.26 27.29 -0.25
N HIS A 55 5.21 26.48 -1.32
CA HIS A 55 6.36 25.69 -1.73
C HIS A 55 7.52 26.49 -2.33
N ARG A 56 7.25 27.68 -2.88
CA ARG A 56 8.27 28.61 -3.40
C ARG A 56 8.94 29.41 -2.29
N THR A 57 8.19 29.78 -1.25
CA THR A 57 8.68 30.67 -0.17
C THR A 57 9.21 29.91 1.05
N THR A 58 9.16 28.58 1.05
CA THR A 58 9.65 27.75 2.15
C THR A 58 10.62 26.68 1.65
N PHE A 59 11.49 26.19 2.52
CA PHE A 59 12.45 25.13 2.22
C PHE A 59 12.35 24.02 3.27
N GLY A 60 12.54 22.77 2.87
CA GLY A 60 12.58 21.63 3.79
C GLY A 60 13.99 21.06 3.91
N VAL A 61 14.28 20.38 5.02
CA VAL A 61 15.52 19.60 5.19
C VAL A 61 15.77 18.62 4.04
N GLY A 62 14.72 17.99 3.50
CA GLY A 62 14.83 17.12 2.34
C GLY A 62 15.18 17.83 1.03
N ASP A 63 14.85 19.12 0.89
CA ASP A 63 15.20 19.92 -0.30
C ASP A 63 16.69 20.31 -0.26
N LEU A 64 17.25 20.53 0.94
CA LEU A 64 18.68 20.81 1.14
C LEU A 64 19.55 19.60 0.77
N VAL A 65 19.18 18.41 1.25
CA VAL A 65 19.88 17.14 0.89
C VAL A 65 19.80 16.86 -0.61
N LYS A 66 18.68 17.20 -1.25
CA LYS A 66 18.49 17.02 -2.69
C LYS A 66 19.26 18.03 -3.54
N THR A 67 19.61 19.18 -2.97
CA THR A 67 20.39 20.22 -3.65
C THR A 67 21.90 19.95 -3.54
N SER A 68 22.37 19.38 -2.42
CA SER A 68 23.77 18.97 -2.25
C SER A 68 24.12 17.68 -2.98
N THR A 69 23.15 16.78 -3.19
CA THR A 69 23.31 15.62 -4.07
C THR A 69 22.91 16.02 -5.48
N GLY A 70 23.88 16.44 -6.30
CA GLY A 70 23.68 16.88 -7.69
C GLY A 70 22.82 15.91 -8.51
N SER A 71 21.51 16.11 -8.48
CA SER A 71 20.54 15.17 -9.04
C SER A 71 20.13 15.70 -10.41
N HIS A 72 20.88 15.32 -11.44
CA HIS A 72 20.44 15.45 -12.83
C HIS A 72 19.02 14.90 -12.97
N LYS A 73 18.10 15.78 -13.39
CA LYS A 73 16.69 15.49 -13.63
C LYS A 73 16.58 14.58 -14.85
N LYS A 74 16.72 13.26 -14.65
CA LYS A 74 16.46 12.25 -15.70
C LYS A 74 15.00 12.37 -16.13
N LYS A 75 14.78 12.88 -17.34
CA LYS A 75 13.50 12.95 -18.05
C LYS A 75 12.99 11.51 -18.20
N THR A 76 12.03 11.09 -17.38
CA THR A 76 11.37 9.80 -17.53
C THR A 76 10.58 9.80 -18.84
N GLN A 77 11.17 9.21 -19.87
CA GLN A 77 10.48 8.82 -21.09
C GLN A 77 9.57 7.64 -20.75
N THR A 78 8.27 7.85 -20.91
CA THR A 78 7.30 6.77 -21.14
C THR A 78 7.69 6.04 -22.43
N LYS A 79 8.18 4.81 -22.31
CA LYS A 79 8.21 3.83 -23.41
C LYS A 79 7.65 2.51 -22.88
N SER A 80 6.50 2.15 -23.43
CA SER A 80 5.87 0.84 -23.41
C SER A 80 6.74 -0.16 -24.18
N ALA A 81 7.21 -1.21 -23.51
CA ALA A 81 7.65 -2.44 -24.14
C ALA A 81 7.43 -3.56 -23.12
N GLY A 82 6.66 -4.58 -23.50
CA GLY A 82 6.32 -5.70 -22.63
C GLY A 82 7.57 -6.47 -22.21
N SER A 83 7.78 -6.58 -20.91
CA SER A 83 8.59 -7.63 -20.29
C SER A 83 7.63 -8.58 -19.59
N THR A 84 7.41 -9.76 -20.18
CA THR A 84 6.91 -10.91 -19.42
C THR A 84 8.04 -11.35 -18.49
N ASP A 85 8.12 -10.66 -17.36
CA ASP A 85 9.12 -10.91 -16.32
C ASP A 85 8.90 -12.29 -15.69
N SER A 86 9.97 -13.08 -15.64
CA SER A 86 10.09 -14.35 -14.89
C SER A 86 9.73 -14.22 -13.40
N SER A 87 9.63 -13.00 -12.88
CA SER A 87 9.12 -12.66 -11.55
C SER A 87 7.62 -12.96 -11.37
N SER A 88 6.83 -12.83 -12.44
CA SER A 88 5.38 -13.11 -12.40
C SER A 88 5.07 -14.60 -12.21
N LYS A 89 5.93 -15.49 -12.72
CA LYS A 89 5.84 -16.95 -12.51
C LYS A 89 6.09 -17.33 -11.05
N ASN A 90 7.08 -16.71 -10.39
CA ASN A 90 7.37 -16.96 -8.97
C ASN A 90 6.28 -16.43 -8.02
N ILE A 91 5.61 -15.33 -8.40
CA ILE A 91 4.44 -14.79 -7.68
C ILE A 91 3.20 -15.68 -7.86
N ALA A 92 2.95 -16.18 -9.08
CA ALA A 92 1.85 -17.09 -9.33
C ALA A 92 2.02 -18.42 -8.56
N ILE A 93 3.25 -18.97 -8.52
CA ILE A 93 3.57 -20.17 -7.76
C ILE A 93 3.42 -19.92 -6.24
N SER A 94 3.88 -18.78 -5.71
CA SER A 94 3.77 -18.49 -4.28
C SER A 94 2.34 -18.24 -3.81
N ILE A 95 1.49 -17.62 -4.63
CA ILE A 95 0.06 -17.48 -4.35
C ILE A 95 -0.63 -18.84 -4.39
N GLY A 96 -0.31 -19.69 -5.38
CA GLY A 96 -0.87 -21.04 -5.49
C GLY A 96 -0.56 -21.92 -4.28
N VAL A 97 0.72 -21.93 -3.85
CA VAL A 97 1.13 -22.66 -2.64
C VAL A 97 0.49 -22.09 -1.38
N GLY A 98 0.39 -20.76 -1.27
CA GLY A 98 -0.29 -20.11 -0.14
C GLY A 98 -1.76 -20.49 0.00
N ILE A 99 -2.50 -20.56 -1.10
CA ILE A 99 -3.91 -20.98 -1.12
C ILE A 99 -4.05 -22.45 -0.70
N LEU A 100 -3.16 -23.34 -1.16
CA LEU A 100 -3.17 -24.75 -0.77
C LEU A 100 -2.91 -24.95 0.73
N ILE A 101 -1.97 -24.21 1.32
CA ILE A 101 -1.69 -24.28 2.76
C ILE A 101 -2.92 -23.82 3.56
N ILE A 102 -3.55 -22.71 3.16
CA ILE A 102 -4.75 -22.19 3.83
C ILE A 102 -5.90 -23.21 3.75
N ALA A 103 -6.11 -23.83 2.58
CA ALA A 103 -7.12 -24.87 2.40
C ALA A 103 -6.87 -26.09 3.29
N ALA A 104 -5.61 -26.54 3.41
CA ALA A 104 -5.23 -27.66 4.27
C ALA A 104 -5.48 -27.36 5.76
N VAL A 105 -5.18 -26.14 6.23
CA VAL A 105 -5.44 -25.73 7.61
C VAL A 105 -6.93 -25.72 7.93
N ILE A 106 -7.76 -25.22 7.00
CA ILE A 106 -9.23 -25.23 7.16
C ILE A 106 -9.76 -26.66 7.22
N ALA A 107 -9.29 -27.54 6.32
CA ALA A 107 -9.69 -28.95 6.31
C ALA A 107 -9.29 -29.67 7.61
N TYR A 108 -8.09 -29.40 8.14
CA TYR A 108 -7.61 -29.95 9.41
C TYR A 108 -8.51 -29.54 10.58
N TRP A 109 -8.87 -28.26 10.67
CA TRP A 109 -9.79 -27.77 11.71
C TRP A 109 -11.20 -28.36 11.59
N LYS A 110 -11.71 -28.55 10.36
CA LYS A 110 -13.01 -29.21 10.15
C LYS A 110 -12.96 -30.67 10.61
N ALA A 111 -11.89 -31.41 10.30
CA ALA A 111 -11.71 -32.79 10.74
C ALA A 111 -11.58 -32.90 12.27
N ALA A 112 -10.81 -32.00 12.91
CA ALA A 112 -10.68 -31.95 14.36
C ALA A 112 -12.02 -31.73 15.08
N LEU A 113 -12.88 -30.85 14.54
CA LEU A 113 -14.24 -30.64 15.07
C LEU A 113 -15.12 -31.88 14.96
N ILE A 114 -15.03 -32.63 13.85
CA ILE A 114 -15.80 -33.87 13.66
C ILE A 114 -15.35 -34.93 14.68
N ILE A 115 -14.03 -35.10 14.87
CA ILE A 115 -13.49 -36.05 15.84
C ILE A 115 -13.93 -35.69 17.27
N ALA A 116 -13.87 -34.40 17.64
CA ALA A 116 -14.33 -33.94 18.94
C ALA A 116 -15.83 -34.20 19.17
N ALA A 117 -16.67 -34.02 18.13
CA ALA A 117 -18.09 -34.31 18.21
C ALA A 117 -18.37 -35.81 18.40
N VAL A 118 -17.63 -36.69 17.73
CA VAL A 118 -17.75 -38.14 17.90
C VAL A 118 -17.34 -38.57 19.31
N ILE A 119 -16.22 -38.04 19.84
CA ILE A 119 -15.78 -38.32 21.22
C ILE A 119 -16.82 -37.84 22.23
N ALA A 120 -17.37 -36.63 22.04
CA ALA A 120 -18.42 -36.09 22.91
C ALA A 120 -19.70 -36.96 22.89
N LEU A 121 -20.07 -37.48 21.71
CA LEU A 121 -21.22 -38.36 21.55
C LEU A 121 -21.01 -39.71 22.24
N ILE A 122 -19.82 -40.33 22.09
CA ILE A 122 -19.45 -41.55 22.81
C ILE A 122 -19.49 -41.32 24.33
N ALA A 123 -18.91 -40.21 24.82
CA ALA A 123 -18.92 -39.86 26.23
C ALA A 123 -20.34 -39.60 26.76
N PHE A 124 -21.22 -39.01 25.95
CA PHE A 124 -22.62 -38.78 26.29
C PHE A 124 -23.39 -40.10 26.50
N PHE A 125 -23.18 -41.09 25.63
CA PHE A 125 -23.81 -42.41 25.79
C PHE A 125 -23.19 -43.22 26.94
N ALA A 126 -21.89 -43.10 27.18
CA ALA A 126 -21.23 -43.74 28.31
C ALA A 126 -21.71 -43.21 29.67
N LYS A 127 -22.12 -41.93 29.74
CA LYS A 127 -22.63 -41.29 30.96
C LYS A 127 -24.14 -41.49 31.19
N LYS A 128 -24.87 -41.99 30.18
CA LYS A 128 -26.32 -42.21 30.22
C LYS A 128 -26.69 -43.62 30.73
N LYS A 129 -25.72 -44.50 30.90
CA LYS A 129 -25.87 -45.84 31.50
C LYS A 129 -25.54 -45.78 32.98
#